data_AF-A0A3C0GGU5-F1
#
_entry.id   AF-A0A3C0GGU5-F1
#
_cell.length_a   1.000
_cell.length_b   1.000
_cell.length_c   1.000
_cell.angle_alpha   90.00
_cell.angle_beta   90.00
_cell.angle_gamma   90.00
#
_symmetry.space_group_name_H-M   'P 1'
#
loop_
_entity.id
_entity.type
_entity.pdbx_description
1 polymer ?
#
loop_
_entity_poly.entity_id
_entity_poly.type
_entity_poly.pdbx_seq_one_letter_code
_entity_poly.pdbx_strand_id
1 'polypeptide(L)'
;MMKKLYLILTVFMFSQFGNAQANNSYDQLWQQVDKHELENRTKSALQVVETIFSKAKEENNYTQTIKALLHKSAYVMTLEEDAELNIVNEFKSEIELADAPTKQILHSHLANLYWQYFQYNRYKFYNRTTTESKVDPIDFRTWDLNTLFKEIDEHFSASLMSAEKTQSLPIS
;
A
#
# COMPACT_ATOMS: atom_id res chain seq x y z
N MET A 1 -52.07 -9.56 28.95
CA MET A 1 -51.08 -8.53 29.35
C MET A 1 -49.65 -8.89 28.92
N MET A 2 -49.20 -10.15 29.11
CA MET A 2 -47.84 -10.60 28.76
C MET A 2 -47.45 -10.47 27.27
N LYS A 3 -48.37 -10.71 26.32
CA LYS A 3 -48.10 -10.53 24.87
C LYS A 3 -47.76 -9.08 24.48
N LYS A 4 -48.31 -8.09 25.18
CA LYS A 4 -47.96 -6.67 24.94
C LYS A 4 -46.57 -6.32 25.49
N LEU A 5 -46.10 -7.05 26.50
CA LEU A 5 -44.75 -6.87 27.07
C LEU A 5 -43.67 -7.38 26.12
N TYR A 6 -43.90 -8.51 25.44
CA TYR A 6 -42.98 -9.03 24.41
C TYR A 6 -42.81 -8.06 23.22
N LEU A 7 -43.89 -7.41 22.80
CA LEU A 7 -43.85 -6.45 21.69
C LEU A 7 -43.05 -5.18 22.05
N ILE A 8 -43.06 -4.77 23.32
CA ILE A 8 -42.27 -3.62 23.79
C ILE A 8 -40.79 -4.00 23.92
N LEU A 9 -40.50 -5.23 24.37
CA LEU A 9 -39.13 -5.73 24.51
C LEU A 9 -38.41 -5.91 23.16
N THR A 10 -39.13 -6.32 22.11
CA THR A 10 -38.56 -6.43 20.76
C THR A 10 -38.25 -5.06 20.15
N VAL A 11 -39.11 -4.06 20.34
CA VAL A 11 -38.87 -2.70 19.85
C VAL A 11 -37.67 -2.04 20.53
N PHE A 12 -37.41 -2.35 21.81
CA PHE A 12 -36.24 -1.83 22.55
C PHE A 12 -34.91 -2.47 22.11
N MET A 13 -34.95 -3.70 21.57
CA MET A 13 -33.76 -4.38 21.03
C MET A 13 -33.37 -3.87 19.63
N PHE A 14 -34.34 -3.44 18.81
CA PHE A 14 -34.04 -2.91 17.47
C PHE A 14 -33.44 -1.49 17.48
N SER A 15 -33.71 -0.67 18.50
CA SER A 15 -33.17 0.70 18.60
C SER A 15 -31.67 0.76 18.90
N GLN A 16 -31.08 -0.35 19.37
CA GLN A 16 -29.64 -0.46 19.67
C GLN A 16 -28.79 -0.64 18.39
N PHE A 17 -29.38 -1.03 17.26
CA PHE A 17 -28.64 -1.28 16.01
C PHE A 17 -28.44 -0.03 15.13
N GLY A 18 -29.14 1.07 15.41
CA GLY A 18 -29.10 2.28 14.57
C GLY A 18 -27.86 3.17 14.75
N ASN A 19 -27.08 2.98 15.82
CA ASN A 19 -25.89 3.80 16.13
C ASN A 19 -24.56 3.04 16.02
N ALA A 20 -24.57 1.80 15.55
CA ALA A 20 -23.37 0.96 15.45
C ALA A 20 -22.60 1.12 14.12
N GLN A 21 -23.09 1.93 13.19
CA GLN A 21 -22.35 2.28 11.99
C GLN A 21 -21.36 3.39 12.35
N ALA A 22 -20.30 2.99 13.07
CA ALA A 22 -19.16 3.84 13.36
C ALA A 22 -18.67 4.49 12.07
N ASN A 23 -18.16 5.71 12.20
CA ASN A 23 -17.67 6.62 11.15
C ASN A 23 -16.41 6.08 10.42
N ASN A 24 -16.45 4.83 9.98
CA ASN A 24 -15.33 3.96 9.63
C ASN A 24 -15.57 3.23 8.30
N SER A 25 -16.46 3.74 7.45
CA SER A 25 -16.54 3.28 6.05
C SER A 25 -15.30 3.77 5.29
N TYR A 26 -14.86 3.03 4.26
CA TYR A 26 -13.73 3.46 3.43
C TYR A 26 -13.96 4.84 2.81
N ASP A 27 -15.18 5.13 2.37
CA ASP A 27 -15.51 6.45 1.79
C ASP A 27 -15.30 7.59 2.78
N GLN A 28 -15.73 7.41 4.03
CA GLN A 28 -15.51 8.41 5.10
C GLN A 28 -14.04 8.55 5.48
N LEU A 29 -13.27 7.45 5.46
CA LEU A 29 -11.83 7.50 5.71
C LEU A 29 -11.10 8.23 4.58
N TRP A 30 -11.42 7.93 3.31
CA TRP A 30 -10.84 8.63 2.17
C TRP A 30 -11.23 10.11 2.14
N GLN A 31 -12.46 10.48 2.49
CA GLN A 31 -12.84 11.88 2.65
C GLN A 31 -11.99 12.61 3.71
N GLN A 32 -11.57 11.92 4.78
CA GLN A 32 -10.65 12.48 5.76
C GLN A 32 -9.23 12.64 5.21
N VAL A 33 -8.75 11.65 4.44
CA VAL A 33 -7.47 11.76 3.70
C VAL A 33 -7.50 12.99 2.79
N ASP A 34 -8.49 13.09 1.91
CA ASP A 34 -8.62 14.18 0.95
C ASP A 34 -8.68 15.54 1.65
N LYS A 35 -9.41 15.63 2.76
CA LYS A 35 -9.46 16.84 3.58
C LYS A 35 -8.08 17.21 4.12
N HIS A 36 -7.33 16.25 4.65
CA HIS A 36 -5.98 16.51 5.15
C HIS A 36 -5.01 16.89 4.04
N GLU A 37 -5.11 16.30 2.85
CA GLU A 37 -4.32 16.68 1.68
C GLU A 37 -4.62 18.14 1.26
N LEU A 38 -5.90 18.52 1.15
CA LEU A 38 -6.32 19.89 0.84
C LEU A 38 -5.81 20.92 1.86
N GLU A 39 -5.70 20.51 3.13
CA GLU A 39 -5.17 21.32 4.22
C GLU A 39 -3.63 21.27 4.31
N ASN A 40 -2.93 20.56 3.42
CA ASN A 40 -1.49 20.29 3.45
C ASN A 40 -1.00 19.64 4.77
N ARG A 41 -1.85 18.82 5.39
CA ARG A 41 -1.57 18.11 6.64
C ARG A 41 -1.12 16.68 6.37
N THR A 42 0.03 16.52 5.71
CA THR A 42 0.56 15.21 5.27
C THR A 42 0.68 14.20 6.41
N LYS A 43 1.11 14.63 7.61
CA LYS A 43 1.19 13.75 8.78
C LYS A 43 -0.17 13.21 9.23
N SER A 44 -1.21 14.05 9.17
CA SER A 44 -2.57 13.62 9.49
C SER A 44 -3.15 12.72 8.41
N ALA A 45 -2.90 13.03 7.13
CA ALA A 45 -3.26 12.17 6.02
C ALA A 45 -2.64 10.76 6.17
N LEU A 46 -1.34 10.70 6.53
CA LEU A 46 -0.61 9.47 6.81
C LEU A 46 -1.30 8.62 7.88
N GLN A 47 -1.66 9.20 9.02
CA GLN A 47 -2.35 8.48 10.09
C GLN A 47 -3.67 7.85 9.64
N VAL A 48 -4.43 8.56 8.79
CA VAL A 48 -5.69 8.04 8.24
C VAL A 48 -5.42 6.92 7.25
N VAL A 49 -4.47 7.04 6.33
CA VAL A 49 -4.18 5.94 5.39
C VAL A 49 -3.57 4.71 6.06
N GLU A 50 -2.82 4.85 7.15
CA GLU A 50 -2.37 3.71 7.97
C GLU A 50 -3.55 2.96 8.60
N THR A 51 -4.58 3.71 9.02
CA THR A 51 -5.83 3.14 9.51
C THR A 51 -6.55 2.38 8.39
N ILE A 52 -6.66 2.98 7.20
CA ILE A 52 -7.27 2.34 6.02
C ILE A 52 -6.50 1.06 5.66
N PHE A 53 -5.17 1.13 5.63
CA PHE A 53 -4.31 -0.01 5.28
C PHE A 53 -4.50 -1.18 6.25
N SER A 54 -4.48 -0.92 7.55
CA SER A 54 -4.66 -1.95 8.58
C SER A 54 -6.04 -2.59 8.47
N LYS A 55 -7.09 -1.77 8.34
CA LYS A 55 -8.47 -2.22 8.13
C LYS A 55 -8.62 -3.07 6.86
N ALA A 56 -8.02 -2.64 5.76
CA ALA A 56 -8.06 -3.34 4.48
C ALA A 56 -7.40 -4.71 4.54
N LYS A 57 -6.29 -4.83 5.28
CA LYS A 57 -5.64 -6.12 5.52
C LYS A 57 -6.50 -7.05 6.35
N GLU A 58 -7.11 -6.57 7.43
CA GLU A 58 -8.03 -7.36 8.27
C GLU A 58 -9.25 -7.86 7.49
N GLU A 59 -9.76 -7.05 6.56
CA GLU A 59 -10.92 -7.38 5.75
C GLU A 59 -10.59 -8.10 4.43
N ASN A 60 -9.30 -8.37 4.16
CA ASN A 60 -8.81 -8.91 2.88
C ASN A 60 -9.26 -8.09 1.66
N ASN A 61 -9.37 -6.77 1.82
CA ASN A 61 -9.76 -5.84 0.76
C ASN A 61 -8.53 -5.37 -0.03
N TYR A 62 -8.09 -6.19 -0.99
CA TYR A 62 -6.86 -5.94 -1.74
C TYR A 62 -6.83 -4.59 -2.47
N THR A 63 -7.96 -4.13 -3.00
CA THR A 63 -8.04 -2.82 -3.67
C THR A 63 -7.71 -1.70 -2.71
N GLN A 64 -8.28 -1.73 -1.50
CA GLN A 64 -8.02 -0.73 -0.48
C GLN A 64 -6.60 -0.87 0.10
N THR A 65 -6.08 -2.10 0.22
CA THR A 65 -4.70 -2.36 0.65
C THR A 65 -3.70 -1.72 -0.31
N ILE A 66 -3.83 -1.94 -1.62
CA ILE A 66 -2.94 -1.33 -2.62
C ILE A 66 -3.06 0.19 -2.58
N LYS A 67 -4.29 0.72 -2.60
CA LYS A 67 -4.51 2.18 -2.61
C LYS A 67 -3.89 2.83 -1.38
N ALA A 68 -4.12 2.27 -0.19
CA ALA A 68 -3.57 2.80 1.05
C ALA A 68 -2.04 2.69 1.11
N LEU A 69 -1.46 1.58 0.65
CA LEU A 69 0.01 1.40 0.59
C LEU A 69 0.67 2.47 -0.28
N LEU A 70 0.08 2.79 -1.44
CA LEU A 70 0.60 3.80 -2.36
C LEU A 70 0.57 5.20 -1.74
N HIS A 71 -0.57 5.61 -1.16
CA HIS A 71 -0.68 6.90 -0.47
C HIS A 71 0.25 6.98 0.74
N LYS A 72 0.29 5.93 1.57
CA LYS A 72 1.20 5.82 2.71
C LYS A 72 2.65 6.04 2.27
N SER A 73 3.09 5.35 1.23
CA SER A 73 4.44 5.47 0.68
C SER A 73 4.74 6.88 0.20
N ALA A 74 3.81 7.54 -0.49
CA ALA A 74 3.98 8.92 -0.95
C ALA A 74 4.12 9.91 0.22
N TYR A 75 3.33 9.73 1.29
CA TYR A 75 3.43 10.59 2.47
C TYR A 75 4.71 10.34 3.26
N VAL A 76 5.11 9.07 3.45
CA VAL A 76 6.36 8.71 4.12
C VAL A 76 7.56 9.27 3.35
N MET A 77 7.56 9.18 2.01
CA MET A 77 8.57 9.81 1.16
C MET A 77 8.69 11.33 1.36
N THR A 78 7.60 11.99 1.76
CA THR A 78 7.58 13.43 2.02
C THR A 78 8.03 13.79 3.43
N LEU A 79 7.82 12.89 4.40
CA LEU A 79 7.96 13.16 5.83
C LEU A 79 9.26 12.64 6.45
N GLU A 80 9.82 11.55 5.91
CA GLU A 80 10.93 10.83 6.52
C GLU A 80 12.20 10.89 5.67
N GLU A 81 13.34 11.04 6.34
CA GLU A 81 14.65 10.84 5.70
C GLU A 81 14.86 9.36 5.43
N ASP A 82 15.51 9.03 4.31
CA ASP A 82 15.82 7.64 3.91
C ASP A 82 14.60 6.70 3.79
N ALA A 83 13.41 7.28 3.56
CA ALA A 83 12.13 6.59 3.39
C ALA A 83 12.17 5.47 2.33
N GLU A 84 13.02 5.60 1.31
CA GLU A 84 13.03 4.68 0.16
C GLU A 84 13.31 3.23 0.58
N LEU A 85 14.21 3.02 1.55
CA LEU A 85 14.52 1.66 2.02
C LEU A 85 13.33 1.04 2.74
N ASN A 86 12.68 1.81 3.62
CA ASN A 86 11.52 1.34 4.38
C ASN A 86 10.35 1.02 3.44
N ILE A 87 10.06 1.89 2.48
CA ILE A 87 9.01 1.70 1.48
C ILE A 87 9.31 0.44 0.65
N VAL A 88 10.53 0.28 0.12
CA VAL A 88 10.92 -0.90 -0.66
C VAL A 88 10.74 -2.19 0.15
N ASN A 89 11.13 -2.19 1.42
CA ASN A 89 10.98 -3.36 2.29
C ASN A 89 9.51 -3.66 2.61
N GLU A 90 8.67 -2.64 2.78
CA GLU A 90 7.23 -2.82 2.94
C GLU A 90 6.60 -3.43 1.68
N PHE A 91 6.95 -2.94 0.49
CA PHE A 91 6.49 -3.54 -0.78
C PHE A 91 6.91 -5.01 -0.92
N LYS A 92 8.17 -5.34 -0.59
CA LYS A 92 8.63 -6.74 -0.58
C LYS A 92 7.78 -7.61 0.35
N SER A 93 7.52 -7.13 1.57
CA SER A 93 6.68 -7.85 2.53
C SER A 93 5.25 -8.06 2.00
N GLU A 94 4.64 -7.05 1.38
CA GLU A 94 3.29 -7.19 0.83
C GLU A 94 3.24 -8.10 -0.41
N ILE A 95 4.30 -8.14 -1.22
CA ILE A 95 4.42 -9.06 -2.37
C ILE A 95 4.42 -10.53 -1.92
N GLU A 96 5.13 -10.85 -0.84
CA GLU A 96 5.18 -12.22 -0.30
C GLU A 96 3.80 -12.71 0.17
N LEU A 97 2.98 -11.80 0.71
CA LEU A 97 1.66 -12.10 1.25
C LEU A 97 0.53 -12.04 0.20
N ALA A 98 0.72 -11.35 -0.91
CA ALA A 98 -0.31 -11.13 -1.90
C ALA A 98 -0.53 -12.35 -2.81
N ASP A 99 -1.75 -12.48 -3.35
CA ASP A 99 -2.07 -13.40 -4.43
C ASP A 99 -2.23 -12.65 -5.77
N ALA A 100 -2.26 -13.39 -6.89
CA ALA A 100 -2.56 -12.81 -8.18
C ALA A 100 -4.03 -12.35 -8.25
N PRO A 101 -4.36 -11.11 -8.70
CA PRO A 101 -3.50 -10.19 -9.45
C PRO A 101 -2.78 -9.11 -8.62
N THR A 102 -3.08 -8.99 -7.33
CA THR A 102 -2.48 -8.01 -6.41
C THR A 102 -0.96 -8.09 -6.43
N LYS A 103 -0.41 -9.32 -6.40
CA LYS A 103 1.03 -9.58 -6.49
C LYS A 103 1.66 -8.92 -7.72
N GLN A 104 1.06 -9.07 -8.90
CA GLN A 104 1.56 -8.48 -10.14
C GLN A 104 1.60 -6.94 -10.08
N ILE A 105 0.56 -6.33 -9.53
CA ILE A 105 0.48 -4.87 -9.35
C ILE A 105 1.61 -4.39 -8.43
N LEU A 106 1.82 -5.07 -7.30
CA LEU A 106 2.87 -4.70 -6.36
C LEU A 106 4.28 -4.88 -6.95
N HIS A 107 4.52 -5.93 -7.74
CA HIS A 107 5.78 -6.08 -8.48
C HIS A 107 6.04 -4.91 -9.44
N SER A 108 5.02 -4.45 -10.17
CA SER A 108 5.14 -3.29 -11.07
C SER A 108 5.55 -2.02 -10.30
N HIS A 109 4.92 -1.79 -9.15
CA HIS A 109 5.27 -0.64 -8.31
C HIS A 109 6.68 -0.76 -7.72
N LEU A 110 7.10 -1.94 -7.26
CA LEU A 110 8.44 -2.15 -6.73
C LEU A 110 9.53 -1.94 -7.80
N ALA A 111 9.31 -2.42 -9.03
CA ALA A 111 10.20 -2.13 -10.15
C ALA A 111 10.32 -0.63 -10.43
N ASN A 112 9.18 0.09 -10.38
CA ASN A 112 9.16 1.54 -10.54
C ASN A 112 9.89 2.28 -9.41
N LEU A 113 9.79 1.82 -8.15
CA LEU A 113 10.54 2.41 -7.03
C LEU A 113 12.05 2.29 -7.26
N TYR A 114 12.54 1.13 -7.70
CA TYR A 114 13.95 0.95 -8.05
C TYR A 114 14.38 1.82 -9.22
N TRP A 115 13.55 1.92 -10.26
CA TRP A 115 13.81 2.78 -11.39
C TRP A 115 13.89 4.26 -10.99
N GLN A 116 12.93 4.75 -10.21
CA GLN A 116 12.92 6.12 -9.72
C GLN A 116 14.16 6.41 -8.87
N TYR A 117 14.52 5.50 -7.96
CA TYR A 117 15.74 5.64 -7.18
C TYR A 117 16.97 5.79 -8.07
N PHE A 118 17.10 4.94 -9.11
CA PHE A 118 18.19 5.06 -10.08
C PHE A 118 18.18 6.42 -10.78
N GLN A 119 17.02 6.88 -11.25
CA GLN A 119 16.91 8.18 -11.94
C GLN A 119 17.36 9.34 -11.04
N TYR A 120 16.89 9.38 -9.79
CA TYR A 120 17.27 10.44 -8.85
C TYR A 120 18.73 10.35 -8.40
N ASN A 121 19.30 9.16 -8.35
CA ASN A 121 20.64 8.91 -7.82
C ASN A 121 21.67 8.57 -8.91
N ARG A 122 21.38 8.86 -10.18
CA ARG A 122 22.20 8.45 -11.33
C ARG A 122 23.68 8.82 -11.20
N TYR A 123 23.97 9.99 -10.63
CA TYR A 123 25.32 10.47 -10.35
C TYR A 123 26.10 9.56 -9.38
N LYS A 124 25.42 8.94 -8.40
CA LYS A 124 26.04 8.03 -7.44
C LYS A 124 26.52 6.75 -8.14
N PHE A 125 25.81 6.30 -9.16
CA PHE A 125 26.14 5.06 -9.88
C PHE A 125 27.34 5.19 -10.82
N TYR A 126 27.66 6.38 -11.32
CA TYR A 126 28.84 6.58 -12.18
C TYR A 126 30.16 6.28 -11.48
N ASN A 127 30.20 6.39 -10.15
CA ASN A 127 31.39 6.15 -9.35
C ASN A 127 31.35 4.81 -8.58
N ARG A 128 30.33 3.97 -8.79
CA ARG A 128 30.23 2.66 -8.14
C ARG A 128 30.99 1.60 -8.91
N THR A 129 31.76 0.79 -8.21
CA THR A 129 32.35 -0.44 -8.75
C THR A 129 31.31 -1.54 -8.82
N THR A 130 31.38 -2.35 -9.89
CA THR A 130 30.60 -3.59 -9.99
C THR A 130 31.06 -4.59 -8.94
N THR A 131 30.10 -5.25 -8.30
CA THR A 131 30.34 -6.29 -7.29
C THR A 131 29.84 -7.64 -7.78
N GLU A 132 30.50 -8.73 -7.41
CA GLU A 132 30.07 -10.09 -7.79
C GLU A 132 28.75 -10.50 -7.10
N SER A 133 28.47 -9.92 -5.93
CA SER A 133 27.26 -10.15 -5.14
C SER A 133 26.74 -8.84 -4.54
N LYS A 134 25.46 -8.82 -4.15
CA LYS A 134 24.87 -7.76 -3.34
C LYS A 134 25.73 -7.50 -2.10
N VAL A 135 26.21 -6.27 -1.94
CA VAL A 135 26.98 -5.84 -0.75
C VAL A 135 26.12 -5.99 0.51
N ASP A 136 24.89 -5.50 0.45
CA ASP A 136 23.85 -5.74 1.45
C ASP A 136 22.63 -6.34 0.75
N PRO A 137 22.12 -7.52 1.17
CA PRO A 137 20.95 -8.14 0.53
C PRO A 137 19.63 -7.37 0.77
N ILE A 138 19.57 -6.57 1.83
CA ILE A 138 18.38 -5.82 2.26
C ILE A 138 18.45 -4.39 1.72
N ASP A 139 19.57 -3.69 1.92
CA ASP A 139 19.72 -2.30 1.52
C ASP A 139 20.12 -2.15 0.05
N PHE A 140 19.10 -1.99 -0.80
CA PHE A 140 19.27 -1.81 -2.23
C PHE A 140 20.07 -0.56 -2.62
N ARG A 141 20.17 0.42 -1.73
CA ARG A 141 20.94 1.65 -1.97
C ARG A 141 22.42 1.36 -2.05
N THR A 142 22.89 0.21 -1.56
CA THR A 142 24.28 -0.25 -1.65
C THR A 142 24.60 -1.00 -2.94
N TRP A 143 23.58 -1.39 -3.72
CA TRP A 143 23.77 -2.25 -4.88
C TRP A 143 24.53 -1.54 -6.01
N ASP A 144 25.32 -2.33 -6.73
CA ASP A 144 25.90 -1.88 -8.00
C ASP A 144 24.82 -1.73 -9.07
N LEU A 145 25.18 -1.08 -10.18
CA LEU A 145 24.25 -0.75 -11.25
C LEU A 145 23.65 -2.00 -11.92
N ASN A 146 24.45 -3.05 -12.13
CA ASN A 146 23.98 -4.27 -12.80
C ASN A 146 22.98 -5.00 -11.91
N THR A 147 23.29 -5.11 -10.62
CA THR A 147 22.39 -5.70 -9.63
C THR A 147 21.06 -4.95 -9.56
N LEU A 148 21.07 -3.62 -9.51
CA LEU A 148 19.84 -2.83 -9.46
C LEU A 148 18.98 -3.02 -10.72
N PHE A 149 19.59 -3.00 -11.90
CA PHE A 149 18.87 -3.21 -13.17
C PHE A 149 18.33 -4.62 -13.33
N LYS A 150 19.06 -5.62 -12.82
CA LYS A 150 18.58 -7.01 -12.79
C LYS A 150 17.30 -7.12 -11.96
N GLU A 151 17.25 -6.49 -10.78
CA GLU A 151 16.07 -6.53 -9.91
C GLU A 151 14.90 -5.76 -10.52
N ILE A 152 15.16 -4.63 -11.20
CA ILE A 152 14.15 -3.91 -11.98
C ILE A 152 13.53 -4.84 -13.04
N ASP A 153 14.36 -5.55 -13.80
CA ASP A 153 13.90 -6.47 -14.85
C ASP A 153 13.12 -7.67 -14.27
N GLU A 154 13.61 -8.25 -13.18
CA GLU A 154 12.94 -9.35 -12.48
C GLU A 154 11.54 -8.93 -11.99
N HIS A 155 11.41 -7.77 -11.34
CA HIS A 155 10.12 -7.28 -10.85
C HIS A 155 9.19 -6.87 -12.00
N PHE A 156 9.67 -6.23 -13.06
CA PHE A 156 8.82 -5.95 -14.22
C PHE A 156 8.36 -7.24 -14.91
N SER A 157 9.25 -8.21 -15.09
CA SER A 157 8.89 -9.53 -15.63
C SER A 157 7.83 -10.22 -14.78
N ALA A 158 8.00 -10.24 -13.46
CA ALA A 158 7.03 -10.81 -12.52
C ALA A 158 5.67 -10.09 -12.57
N SER A 159 5.65 -8.77 -12.80
CA SER A 159 4.40 -8.00 -12.97
C SER A 159 3.61 -8.38 -14.23
N LEU A 160 4.30 -8.92 -15.24
CA LEU A 160 3.69 -9.36 -16.50
C LEU A 160 3.31 -10.85 -16.48
N MET A 161 3.77 -11.61 -15.48
CA MET A 161 3.33 -13.00 -15.30
C MET A 161 1.83 -13.03 -15.01
N SER A 162 1.05 -13.73 -15.84
CA SER A 162 -0.43 -13.78 -15.78
C SER A 162 -1.14 -12.50 -16.25
N ALA A 163 -0.57 -11.80 -17.25
CA ALA A 163 -1.15 -10.59 -17.85
C ALA A 163 -2.65 -10.70 -18.20
N GLU A 164 -3.11 -11.86 -18.70
CA GLU A 164 -4.52 -12.12 -19.03
C GLU A 164 -5.46 -11.94 -17.82
N LYS A 165 -5.06 -12.43 -16.64
CA LYS A 165 -5.84 -12.28 -15.40
C LYS A 165 -5.91 -10.82 -14.97
N THR A 166 -4.80 -10.09 -15.07
CA THR A 166 -4.73 -8.67 -14.69
C THR A 166 -5.53 -7.79 -15.65
N GLN A 167 -5.48 -8.06 -16.96
CA GLN A 167 -6.21 -7.30 -17.99
C GLN A 167 -7.74 -7.49 -17.92
N SER A 168 -8.20 -8.61 -17.35
CA SER A 168 -9.64 -8.90 -17.20
C SER A 168 -10.33 -8.16 -16.05
N LEU A 169 -9.57 -7.44 -15.22
CA LEU A 169 -10.11 -6.71 -14.08
C LEU A 169 -10.85 -5.45 -14.53
N PRO A 170 -12.00 -5.12 -13.93
CA PRO A 170 -12.68 -3.86 -14.20
C PRO A 170 -11.82 -2.68 -13.74
N ILE A 171 -11.61 -1.71 -14.63
CA ILE A 171 -11.04 -0.42 -14.27
C ILE A 171 -12.14 0.31 -13.49
N SER A 172 -11.91 0.49 -12.18
CA SER A 172 -12.84 1.18 -11.28
C SER A 172 -12.61 2.68 -11.33
#